data_AF-U7NN04-F1
#
_entry.id   AF-U7NN04-F1
#
_cell.length_a   1.000
_cell.length_b   1.000
_cell.length_c   1.000
_cell.angle_alpha   90.00
_cell.angle_beta   90.00
_cell.angle_gamma   90.00
#
_symmetry.space_group_name_H-M   'P 1'
#
loop_
_entity.id
_entity.type
_entity.pdbx_description
1 polymer ?
#
loop_
_entity_poly.entity_id
_entity_poly.type
_entity_poly.pdbx_seq_one_letter_code
_entity_poly.pdbx_strand_id
1 'polypeptide(L)'
;MQSNNEIHDQRAKEVSQDYLAYMLSQNIQNSISNSQPNNETRQKSQPLSPNERDILKAGGARFTDADGHTSDEIIHRQIQQLQNEVRDIIQQALTLDEVAQRLSKPKEAVRGLIAKTPPGLYTFESPNGELLFPRWQFTEKATLPHLQIIFQNIGPGVNLLTLNRFMTAENGDLLLGNRRLSPRDWLASGHDPSEVEILARDISGQV
;
A
#
# COMPACT_ATOMS: atom_id res chain seq x y z
N MET A 1 25.97 -0.86 -21.02
CA MET A 1 24.54 -1.19 -21.01
C MET A 1 24.22 -1.61 -19.58
N GLN A 2 23.51 -0.79 -18.81
CA GLN A 2 23.05 -1.18 -17.47
C GLN A 2 21.99 -2.28 -17.60
N SER A 3 22.02 -3.27 -16.73
CA SER A 3 21.02 -4.34 -16.72
C SER A 3 19.66 -3.79 -16.24
N ASN A 4 18.53 -4.29 -16.75
CA ASN A 4 17.20 -3.85 -16.31
C ASN A 4 17.02 -3.94 -14.78
N ASN A 5 17.64 -4.92 -14.13
CA ASN A 5 17.60 -5.05 -12.67
C ASN A 5 18.31 -3.88 -11.96
N GLU A 6 19.43 -3.39 -12.50
CA GLU A 6 20.15 -2.24 -11.92
C GLU A 6 19.35 -0.94 -12.04
N ILE A 7 18.58 -0.80 -13.11
CA ILE A 7 17.70 0.36 -13.35
C ILE A 7 16.53 0.34 -12.35
N HIS A 8 15.90 -0.82 -12.16
CA HIS A 8 14.82 -0.99 -11.18
C HIS A 8 15.29 -0.77 -9.74
N ASP A 9 16.49 -1.24 -9.39
CA ASP A 9 17.09 -1.03 -8.08
C ASP A 9 17.42 0.44 -7.80
N GLN A 10 18.00 1.14 -8.77
CA GLN A 10 18.33 2.55 -8.62
C GLN A 10 17.06 3.40 -8.49
N ARG A 11 16.06 3.15 -9.35
CA ARG A 11 14.75 3.81 -9.28
C ARG A 11 14.12 3.60 -7.91
N ALA A 12 14.10 2.36 -7.41
CA ALA A 12 13.45 2.09 -6.14
C ALA A 12 14.09 2.82 -4.96
N LYS A 13 15.43 2.96 -4.94
CA LYS A 13 16.08 3.75 -3.88
C LYS A 13 15.64 5.22 -3.89
N GLU A 14 15.57 5.83 -5.07
CA GLU A 14 15.18 7.25 -5.23
C GLU A 14 13.70 7.47 -4.91
N VAL A 15 12.82 6.65 -5.50
CA VAL A 15 11.37 6.84 -5.44
C VAL A 15 10.80 6.50 -4.06
N SER A 16 11.35 5.51 -3.35
CA SER A 16 10.73 5.00 -2.10
C SER A 16 10.77 6.00 -0.96
N GLN A 17 11.89 6.72 -0.82
CA GLN A 17 12.07 7.68 0.27
C GLN A 17 11.14 8.90 0.07
N ASP A 18 11.06 9.41 -1.16
CA ASP A 18 10.19 10.52 -1.53
C ASP A 18 8.71 10.13 -1.51
N TYR A 19 8.38 8.92 -1.97
CA TYR A 19 7.00 8.42 -1.92
C TYR A 19 6.51 8.24 -0.49
N LEU A 20 7.36 7.77 0.42
CA LEU A 20 7.01 7.72 1.84
C LEU A 20 6.86 9.10 2.46
N ALA A 21 7.74 10.04 2.14
CA ALA A 21 7.59 11.42 2.59
C ALA A 21 6.26 12.02 2.09
N TYR A 22 5.89 11.74 0.84
CA TYR A 22 4.59 12.11 0.27
C TYR A 22 3.42 11.41 0.96
N MET A 23 3.49 10.10 1.18
CA MET A 23 2.45 9.34 1.89
C MET A 23 2.25 9.84 3.33
N LEU A 24 3.35 10.13 4.04
CA LEU A 24 3.33 10.66 5.40
C LEU A 24 2.78 12.09 5.43
N SER A 25 3.10 12.93 4.44
CA SER A 25 2.53 14.29 4.37
C SER A 25 1.02 14.26 4.12
N GLN A 26 0.53 13.36 3.26
CA GLN A 26 -0.90 13.18 3.02
C GLN A 26 -1.65 12.64 4.26
N ASN A 27 -1.06 11.72 5.01
CA ASN A 27 -1.64 11.25 6.28
C ASN A 27 -1.65 12.35 7.36
N ILE A 28 -0.63 13.21 7.41
CA ILE A 28 -0.62 14.39 8.27
C ILE A 28 -1.74 15.36 7.86
N GLN A 29 -1.93 15.62 6.56
CA GLN A 29 -3.03 16.47 6.06
C GLN A 29 -4.43 15.90 6.33
N ASN A 30 -4.60 14.57 6.29
CA ASN A 30 -5.86 13.91 6.65
C ASN A 30 -6.12 13.94 8.16
N SER A 31 -5.08 13.88 9.00
CA SER A 31 -5.21 14.12 10.45
C SER A 31 -5.58 15.58 10.79
N ILE A 32 -5.25 16.53 9.90
CA ILE A 32 -5.58 17.95 10.04
C ILE A 32 -6.97 18.27 9.49
N SER A 33 -7.46 17.56 8.45
CA SER A 33 -8.78 17.80 7.84
C SER A 33 -9.96 17.15 8.56
N ASN A 34 -9.75 16.15 9.42
CA ASN A 34 -10.82 15.52 10.21
C ASN A 34 -11.05 16.18 11.59
N SER A 35 -10.94 17.51 11.67
CA SER A 35 -11.18 18.25 12.91
C SER A 35 -12.15 19.40 12.72
N GLN A 36 -13.46 19.13 12.80
CA GLN A 36 -14.49 20.05 13.32
C GLN A 36 -15.90 19.40 13.38
N PRO A 37 -16.81 19.83 14.28
CA PRO A 37 -16.69 19.84 15.73
C PRO A 37 -17.89 19.11 16.39
N ASN A 38 -17.66 18.33 17.45
CA ASN A 38 -18.57 18.19 18.60
C ASN A 38 -18.06 17.08 19.53
N ASN A 39 -17.34 17.49 20.57
CA ASN A 39 -17.47 16.96 21.93
C ASN A 39 -16.44 17.66 22.79
N GLU A 40 -16.92 18.57 23.64
CA GLU A 40 -16.13 19.22 24.66
C GLU A 40 -15.52 18.14 25.59
N THR A 41 -14.24 18.32 25.95
CA THR A 41 -13.45 17.49 26.90
C THR A 41 -12.94 16.10 26.47
N ARG A 42 -12.36 15.95 25.28
CA ARG A 42 -11.12 15.13 25.18
C ARG A 42 -9.93 16.07 25.14
N GLN A 43 -9.21 16.16 26.27
CA GLN A 43 -7.91 16.82 26.32
C GLN A 43 -7.05 16.29 25.17
N LYS A 44 -6.54 17.19 24.32
CA LYS A 44 -5.50 16.86 23.34
C LYS A 44 -4.42 16.10 24.10
N SER A 45 -4.17 14.85 23.72
CA SER A 45 -3.13 14.02 24.34
C SER A 45 -1.78 14.68 24.12
N GLN A 46 -1.36 15.53 25.04
CA GLN A 46 -0.02 16.09 25.03
C GLN A 46 0.93 14.94 25.39
N PRO A 47 2.06 14.80 24.67
CA PRO A 47 3.07 13.82 25.06
C PRO A 47 3.55 14.11 26.48
N LEU A 48 3.73 13.05 27.27
CA LEU A 48 4.15 13.16 28.68
C LEU A 48 5.43 14.00 28.80
N SER A 49 5.43 14.92 29.76
CA SER A 49 6.62 15.69 30.10
C SER A 49 7.72 14.79 30.68
N PRO A 50 9.00 15.22 30.64
CA PRO A 50 10.10 14.47 31.24
C PRO A 50 9.88 14.13 32.72
N ASN A 51 9.33 15.08 33.49
CA ASN A 51 9.05 14.90 34.91
C ASN A 51 7.94 13.88 35.17
N GLU A 52 6.86 13.89 34.38
CA GLU A 52 5.79 12.89 34.49
C GLU A 52 6.28 11.49 34.14
N ARG A 53 7.16 11.38 33.14
CA ARG A 53 7.82 10.11 32.79
C ARG A 53 8.64 9.56 33.95
N ASP A 54 9.40 10.41 34.64
CA ASP A 54 10.23 9.97 35.76
C ASP A 54 9.41 9.52 36.98
N ILE A 55 8.31 10.21 37.28
CA ILE A 55 7.35 9.80 38.33
C ILE A 55 6.76 8.41 37.98
N LEU A 56 6.36 8.20 36.73
CA LEU A 56 5.79 6.93 36.29
C LEU A 56 6.83 5.80 36.29
N LYS A 57 8.08 6.07 35.89
CA LYS A 57 9.18 5.09 35.99
C LYS A 57 9.44 4.69 37.44
N ALA A 58 9.43 5.65 38.36
CA ALA A 58 9.60 5.37 39.79
C ALA A 58 8.46 4.48 40.35
N GLY A 59 7.26 4.58 39.77
CA GLY A 59 6.11 3.69 40.04
C GLY A 59 6.16 2.33 39.34
N GLY A 60 7.23 2.01 38.61
CA GLY A 60 7.40 0.73 37.91
C GLY A 60 6.85 0.69 36.49
N ALA A 61 6.41 1.82 35.92
CA ALA A 61 5.97 1.88 34.53
C ALA A 61 7.15 1.60 33.58
N ARG A 62 6.92 0.71 32.62
CA ARG A 62 7.86 0.42 31.53
C ARG A 62 7.40 1.15 30.28
N PHE A 63 8.30 1.90 29.66
CA PHE A 63 8.06 2.61 28.40
C PHE A 63 8.63 1.83 27.19
N THR A 64 8.76 0.53 27.38
CA THR A 64 9.29 -0.41 26.40
C THR A 64 8.23 -1.48 26.11
N ASP A 65 8.28 -2.07 24.93
CA ASP A 65 7.45 -3.25 24.61
C ASP A 65 7.90 -4.50 25.39
N ALA A 66 7.25 -5.63 25.12
CA ALA A 66 7.56 -6.92 25.73
C ALA A 66 9.01 -7.38 25.48
N ASP A 67 9.63 -6.88 24.41
CA ASP A 67 10.99 -7.21 23.98
C ASP A 67 12.03 -6.18 24.48
N GLY A 68 11.59 -5.15 25.20
CA GLY A 68 12.45 -4.13 25.78
C GLY A 68 12.78 -2.96 24.85
N HIS A 69 12.13 -2.84 23.69
CA HIS A 69 12.33 -1.73 22.76
C HIS A 69 11.58 -0.48 23.20
N THR A 70 12.25 0.65 23.16
CA THR A 70 11.65 1.97 23.40
C THR A 70 10.65 2.34 22.30
N SER A 71 9.74 3.27 22.60
CA SER A 71 8.78 3.78 21.60
C SER A 71 9.48 4.31 20.34
N ASP A 72 10.63 4.97 20.48
CA ASP A 72 11.36 5.55 19.34
C ASP A 72 11.98 4.44 18.47
N GLU A 73 12.48 3.37 19.07
CA GLU A 73 13.01 2.21 18.35
C GLU A 73 11.90 1.44 17.61
N ILE A 74 10.73 1.29 18.23
CA ILE A 74 9.55 0.67 17.61
C ILE A 74 9.12 1.49 16.39
N ILE A 75 8.98 2.80 16.55
CA ILE A 75 8.61 3.71 15.45
C ILE A 75 9.64 3.65 14.34
N HIS A 76 10.94 3.70 14.66
CA HIS A 76 12.00 3.63 13.67
C HIS A 76 11.95 2.31 12.89
N ARG A 77 11.77 1.17 13.58
CA ARG A 77 11.65 -0.14 12.94
C ARG A 77 10.43 -0.22 12.02
N GLN A 78 9.27 0.28 12.47
CA GLN A 78 8.06 0.32 11.65
C GLN A 78 8.26 1.19 10.40
N ILE A 79 8.87 2.37 10.54
CA ILE A 79 9.20 3.22 9.40
C ILE A 79 10.11 2.45 8.44
N GLN A 80 11.19 1.83 8.92
CA GLN A 80 12.11 1.04 8.09
C GLN A 80 11.39 -0.10 7.35
N GLN A 81 10.48 -0.82 8.00
CA GLN A 81 9.66 -1.86 7.36
C GLN A 81 8.79 -1.28 6.24
N LEU A 82 8.10 -0.17 6.50
CA LEU A 82 7.31 0.52 5.48
C LEU A 82 8.17 0.98 4.29
N GLN A 83 9.40 1.46 4.53
CA GLN A 83 10.30 1.86 3.43
C GLN A 83 10.72 0.66 2.60
N ASN A 84 11.01 -0.47 3.24
CA ASN A 84 11.38 -1.69 2.55
C ASN A 84 10.22 -2.20 1.70
N GLU A 85 9.00 -2.23 2.22
CA GLU A 85 7.82 -2.67 1.45
C GLU A 85 7.55 -1.77 0.25
N VAL A 86 7.59 -0.45 0.43
CA VAL A 86 7.42 0.51 -0.68
C VAL A 86 8.52 0.32 -1.72
N ARG A 87 9.77 0.11 -1.29
CA ARG A 87 10.88 -0.18 -2.19
C ARG A 87 10.64 -1.44 -2.99
N ASP A 88 10.22 -2.52 -2.36
CA ASP A 88 9.96 -3.79 -3.03
C ASP A 88 8.82 -3.64 -4.06
N ILE A 89 7.78 -2.85 -3.74
CA ILE A 89 6.70 -2.52 -4.69
C ILE A 89 7.26 -1.79 -5.91
N ILE A 90 8.09 -0.77 -5.71
CA ILE A 90 8.66 0.04 -6.80
C ILE A 90 9.66 -0.77 -7.63
N GLN A 91 10.52 -1.58 -6.99
CA GLN A 91 11.47 -2.46 -7.70
C GLN A 91 10.75 -3.43 -8.64
N GLN A 92 9.56 -3.88 -8.25
CA GLN A 92 8.76 -4.80 -9.06
C GLN A 92 7.85 -4.08 -10.05
N ALA A 93 7.58 -2.79 -9.84
CA ALA A 93 6.66 -2.02 -10.65
C ALA A 93 7.16 -1.90 -12.09
N LEU A 94 6.21 -1.91 -13.01
CA LEU A 94 6.46 -1.85 -14.44
C LEU A 94 6.24 -0.43 -14.94
N THR A 95 6.99 -0.04 -15.95
CA THR A 95 6.80 1.20 -16.70
C THR A 95 5.70 1.04 -17.74
N LEU A 96 5.22 2.17 -18.29
CA LEU A 96 4.28 2.15 -19.41
C LEU A 96 4.80 1.34 -20.61
N ASP A 97 6.09 1.44 -20.91
CA ASP A 97 6.76 0.69 -21.96
C ASP A 97 6.71 -0.83 -21.70
N GLU A 98 7.10 -1.26 -20.50
CA GLU A 98 7.08 -2.66 -20.11
C GLU A 98 5.65 -3.24 -20.07
N VAL A 99 4.66 -2.44 -19.68
CA VAL A 99 3.25 -2.84 -19.70
C VAL A 99 2.74 -2.97 -21.13
N ALA A 100 3.04 -2.01 -22.00
CA ALA A 100 2.68 -2.06 -23.42
C ALA A 100 3.27 -3.31 -24.09
N GLN A 101 4.54 -3.61 -23.83
CA GLN A 101 5.21 -4.82 -24.31
C GLN A 101 4.55 -6.09 -23.74
N ARG A 102 4.31 -6.14 -22.43
CA ARG A 102 3.71 -7.32 -21.77
C ARG A 102 2.32 -7.64 -22.28
N LEU A 103 1.50 -6.61 -22.49
CA LEU A 103 0.13 -6.77 -23.00
C LEU A 103 0.06 -6.85 -24.52
N SER A 104 1.18 -6.71 -25.24
CA SER A 104 1.23 -6.59 -26.70
C SER A 104 0.25 -5.54 -27.25
N LYS A 105 0.16 -4.39 -26.57
CA LYS A 105 -0.74 -3.27 -26.88
C LYS A 105 0.05 -1.98 -27.05
N PRO A 106 -0.41 -1.04 -27.91
CA PRO A 106 0.21 0.29 -28.00
C PRO A 106 0.01 1.06 -26.69
N LYS A 107 0.94 1.98 -26.38
CA LYS A 107 0.94 2.77 -25.14
C LYS A 107 -0.37 3.56 -24.97
N GLU A 108 -0.95 4.02 -26.07
CA GLU A 108 -2.22 4.75 -26.12
C GLU A 108 -3.37 3.88 -25.64
N ALA A 109 -3.38 2.60 -25.99
CA ALA A 109 -4.38 1.66 -25.50
C ALA A 109 -4.22 1.39 -24.00
N VAL A 110 -2.98 1.33 -23.50
CA VAL A 110 -2.71 1.19 -22.06
C VAL A 110 -3.17 2.45 -21.31
N ARG A 111 -2.86 3.65 -21.82
CA ARG A 111 -3.38 4.92 -21.26
C ARG A 111 -4.91 4.97 -21.27
N GLY A 112 -5.53 4.44 -22.32
CA GLY A 112 -6.97 4.28 -22.42
C GLY A 112 -7.57 3.35 -21.36
N LEU A 113 -6.80 2.39 -20.81
CA LEU A 113 -7.26 1.56 -19.68
C LEU A 113 -7.25 2.32 -18.36
N ILE A 114 -6.28 3.22 -18.17
CA ILE A 114 -6.17 4.07 -16.98
C ILE A 114 -7.30 5.10 -16.96
N ALA A 115 -7.63 5.67 -18.12
CA ALA A 115 -8.65 6.71 -18.25
C ALA A 115 -10.11 6.23 -18.11
N LYS A 116 -10.36 4.92 -17.93
CA LYS A 116 -11.71 4.40 -17.71
C LYS A 116 -12.19 4.70 -16.30
N THR A 117 -13.51 4.74 -16.13
CA THR A 117 -14.16 4.83 -14.82
C THR A 117 -15.11 3.65 -14.67
N PRO A 118 -14.85 2.68 -13.78
CA PRO A 118 -13.65 2.52 -12.94
C PRO A 118 -12.38 2.21 -13.78
N PRO A 119 -11.19 2.56 -13.28
CA PRO A 119 -9.93 2.34 -14.00
C PRO A 119 -9.71 0.84 -14.24
N GLY A 120 -9.11 0.49 -15.37
CA GLY A 120 -8.74 -0.89 -15.67
C GLY A 120 -7.39 -1.30 -15.08
N LEU A 121 -6.56 -0.31 -14.72
CA LEU A 121 -5.25 -0.48 -14.12
C LEU A 121 -5.02 0.62 -13.08
N TYR A 122 -4.42 0.23 -11.96
CA TYR A 122 -3.86 1.11 -10.95
C TYR A 122 -2.48 1.60 -11.37
N THR A 123 -2.26 2.90 -11.22
CA THR A 123 -0.97 3.53 -11.46
C THR A 123 -0.65 4.50 -10.35
N PHE A 124 0.64 4.70 -10.12
CA PHE A 124 1.14 5.79 -9.29
C PHE A 124 2.28 6.49 -10.03
N GLU A 125 2.44 7.77 -9.77
CA GLU A 125 3.53 8.56 -10.34
C GLU A 125 4.75 8.46 -9.43
N SER A 126 5.92 8.28 -10.05
CA SER A 126 7.19 8.48 -9.36
C SER A 126 7.48 9.97 -9.17
N PRO A 127 8.35 10.38 -8.24
CA PRO A 127 8.83 11.76 -8.10
C PRO A 127 9.37 12.37 -9.41
N ASN A 128 9.86 11.53 -10.33
CA ASN A 128 10.36 11.95 -11.64
C ASN A 128 9.25 12.11 -12.70
N GLY A 129 7.98 11.95 -12.31
CA GLY A 129 6.81 12.06 -13.19
C GLY A 129 6.55 10.83 -14.07
N GLU A 130 7.21 9.70 -13.79
CA GLU A 130 7.04 8.47 -14.55
C GLU A 130 5.87 7.64 -13.99
N LEU A 131 5.01 7.14 -14.87
CA LEU A 131 3.91 6.25 -14.50
C LEU A 131 4.40 4.84 -14.22
N LEU A 132 4.16 4.37 -12.99
CA LEU A 132 4.50 3.05 -12.51
C LEU A 132 3.24 2.22 -12.25
N PHE A 133 3.34 0.93 -12.59
CA PHE A 133 2.25 -0.03 -12.53
C PHE A 133 2.67 -1.18 -11.61
N PRO A 134 2.02 -1.37 -10.45
CA PRO A 134 2.32 -2.50 -9.58
C PRO A 134 2.24 -3.85 -10.30
N ARG A 135 3.26 -4.70 -10.12
CA ARG A 135 3.42 -5.99 -10.82
C ARG A 135 2.26 -6.96 -10.60
N TRP A 136 1.63 -6.91 -9.43
CA TRP A 136 0.56 -7.84 -9.05
C TRP A 136 -0.67 -7.75 -9.94
N GLN A 137 -0.84 -6.66 -10.69
CA GLN A 137 -1.93 -6.46 -11.66
C GLN A 137 -1.80 -7.29 -12.93
N PHE A 138 -0.67 -7.97 -13.11
CA PHE A 138 -0.36 -8.70 -14.33
C PHE A 138 -0.10 -10.17 -14.04
N THR A 139 -0.60 -10.99 -14.96
CA THR A 139 -0.10 -12.35 -15.20
C THR A 139 1.10 -12.26 -16.15
N GLU A 140 1.63 -13.39 -16.61
CA GLU A 140 2.78 -13.38 -17.52
C GLU A 140 2.53 -12.59 -18.82
N LYS A 141 1.30 -12.66 -19.35
CA LYS A 141 0.96 -12.13 -20.69
C LYS A 141 -0.29 -11.24 -20.73
N ALA A 142 -1.00 -11.11 -19.61
CA ALA A 142 -2.26 -10.38 -19.56
C ALA A 142 -2.41 -9.61 -18.24
N THR A 143 -3.42 -8.75 -18.19
CA THR A 143 -3.88 -8.18 -16.92
C THR A 143 -4.54 -9.28 -16.08
N LEU A 144 -4.49 -9.12 -14.75
CA LEU A 144 -5.22 -9.98 -13.83
C LEU A 144 -6.72 -9.93 -14.17
N PRO A 145 -7.40 -11.08 -14.27
CA PRO A 145 -8.82 -11.09 -14.58
C PRO A 145 -9.62 -10.46 -13.43
N HIS A 146 -10.79 -9.91 -13.76
CA HIS A 146 -11.72 -9.30 -12.78
C HIS A 146 -11.16 -8.13 -11.95
N LEU A 147 -9.99 -7.60 -12.29
CA LEU A 147 -9.35 -6.52 -11.55
C LEU A 147 -10.20 -5.26 -11.42
N GLN A 148 -11.03 -4.99 -12.44
CA GLN A 148 -11.93 -3.84 -12.44
C GLN A 148 -12.98 -3.90 -11.31
N ILE A 149 -13.40 -5.09 -10.89
CA ILE A 149 -14.36 -5.28 -9.78
C ILE A 149 -13.75 -4.79 -8.47
N ILE A 150 -12.46 -5.04 -8.27
CA ILE A 150 -11.72 -4.55 -7.10
C ILE A 150 -11.72 -3.02 -7.09
N PHE A 151 -11.38 -2.39 -8.22
CA PHE A 151 -11.35 -0.93 -8.31
C PHE A 151 -12.73 -0.25 -8.21
N GLN A 152 -13.83 -0.99 -8.42
CA GLN A 152 -15.19 -0.49 -8.15
C GLN A 152 -15.48 -0.42 -6.65
N ASN A 153 -14.95 -1.36 -5.88
CA ASN A 153 -15.23 -1.53 -4.46
C ASN A 153 -14.19 -0.84 -3.56
N ILE A 154 -13.05 -0.49 -4.13
CA ILE A 154 -12.03 0.33 -3.49
C ILE A 154 -12.44 1.81 -3.57
N GLY A 155 -12.68 2.42 -2.41
CA GLY A 155 -12.97 3.85 -2.31
C GLY A 155 -11.77 4.74 -2.73
N PRO A 156 -12.01 6.03 -3.04
CA PRO A 156 -11.01 6.96 -3.59
C PRO A 156 -9.85 7.34 -2.65
N GLY A 157 -9.70 6.68 -1.49
CA GLY A 157 -8.65 6.95 -0.49
C GLY A 157 -7.70 5.79 -0.23
N VAL A 158 -7.84 4.64 -0.90
CA VAL A 158 -6.95 3.49 -0.64
C VAL A 158 -5.60 3.77 -1.28
N ASN A 159 -4.58 3.83 -0.43
CA ASN A 159 -3.21 4.08 -0.84
C ASN A 159 -2.54 2.83 -1.45
N LEU A 160 -1.41 3.03 -2.15
CA LEU A 160 -0.65 1.98 -2.83
C LEU A 160 -0.27 0.84 -1.88
N LEU A 161 0.15 1.15 -0.66
CA LEU A 161 0.63 0.16 0.29
C LEU A 161 -0.50 -0.74 0.79
N THR A 162 -1.64 -0.16 1.16
CA THR A 162 -2.83 -0.89 1.58
C THR A 162 -3.31 -1.81 0.46
N LEU A 163 -3.39 -1.28 -0.76
CA LEU A 163 -3.79 -2.07 -1.93
C LEU A 163 -2.79 -3.18 -2.24
N ASN A 164 -1.49 -2.91 -2.16
CA ASN A 164 -0.46 -3.93 -2.39
C ASN A 164 -0.55 -5.06 -1.35
N ARG A 165 -0.64 -4.72 -0.07
CA ARG A 165 -0.79 -5.70 1.01
C ARG A 165 -2.06 -6.53 0.81
N PHE A 166 -3.18 -5.89 0.49
CA PHE A 166 -4.42 -6.58 0.16
C PHE A 166 -4.21 -7.59 -0.96
N MET A 167 -3.63 -7.18 -2.09
CA MET A 167 -3.50 -8.05 -3.26
C MET A 167 -2.49 -9.18 -3.11
N THR A 168 -1.47 -9.03 -2.26
CA THR A 168 -0.31 -9.93 -2.20
C THR A 168 -0.22 -10.75 -0.91
N ALA A 169 -0.88 -10.34 0.17
CA ALA A 169 -0.90 -11.12 1.41
C ALA A 169 -1.90 -12.28 1.30
N GLU A 170 -1.53 -13.43 1.86
CA GLU A 170 -2.44 -14.55 2.04
C GLU A 170 -3.62 -14.15 2.93
N ASN A 171 -4.83 -14.52 2.51
CA ASN A 171 -6.04 -14.26 3.28
C ASN A 171 -6.64 -15.58 3.81
N GLY A 172 -7.09 -15.57 5.05
CA GLY A 172 -7.73 -16.72 5.71
C GLY A 172 -9.08 -17.10 5.13
N ASP A 173 -9.76 -16.18 4.43
CA ASP A 173 -11.06 -16.41 3.80
C ASP A 173 -10.92 -16.97 2.37
N LEU A 174 -9.76 -16.79 1.73
CA LEU A 174 -9.45 -17.32 0.41
C LEU A 174 -8.74 -18.68 0.50
N LEU A 175 -9.49 -19.69 0.96
CA LEU A 175 -8.98 -21.05 1.17
C LEU A 175 -9.22 -21.94 -0.05
N LEU A 176 -8.14 -22.50 -0.58
CA LEU A 176 -8.18 -23.59 -1.56
C LEU A 176 -7.64 -24.87 -0.93
N GLY A 177 -8.56 -25.71 -0.46
CA GLY A 177 -8.22 -26.89 0.34
C GLY A 177 -7.56 -26.50 1.65
N ASN A 178 -6.28 -26.81 1.82
CA ASN A 178 -5.50 -26.46 3.03
C ASN A 178 -4.49 -25.32 2.79
N ARG A 179 -4.60 -24.59 1.67
CA ARG A 179 -3.75 -23.45 1.34
C ARG A 179 -4.55 -22.17 1.38
N ARG A 180 -3.99 -21.14 2.01
CA ARG A 180 -4.49 -19.77 1.93
C ARG A 180 -3.88 -19.12 0.71
N LEU A 181 -4.70 -18.42 -0.07
CA LEU A 181 -4.25 -17.70 -1.24
C LEU A 181 -4.33 -16.20 -1.01
N SER A 182 -3.50 -15.46 -1.74
CA SER A 182 -3.69 -14.02 -1.86
C SER A 182 -4.84 -13.72 -2.83
N PRO A 183 -5.50 -12.55 -2.75
CA PRO A 183 -6.48 -12.12 -3.74
C PRO A 183 -5.96 -12.16 -5.17
N ARG A 184 -4.68 -11.82 -5.38
CA ARG A 184 -4.03 -11.97 -6.69
C ARG A 184 -4.05 -13.43 -7.16
N ASP A 185 -3.56 -14.35 -6.33
CA ASP A 185 -3.40 -15.75 -6.72
C ASP A 185 -4.77 -16.42 -6.91
N TRP A 186 -5.75 -16.02 -6.10
CA TRP A 186 -7.15 -16.44 -6.24
C TRP A 186 -7.71 -16.05 -7.61
N LEU A 187 -7.58 -14.78 -7.99
CA LEU A 187 -8.04 -14.29 -9.29
C LEU A 187 -7.24 -14.88 -10.46
N ALA A 188 -5.91 -14.99 -10.31
CA ALA A 188 -5.05 -15.57 -11.34
C ALA A 188 -5.37 -17.05 -11.61
N SER A 189 -5.85 -17.77 -10.58
CA SER A 189 -6.28 -19.18 -10.67
C SER A 189 -7.69 -19.33 -11.26
N GLY A 190 -8.40 -18.23 -11.52
CA GLY A 190 -9.74 -18.24 -12.10
C GLY A 190 -10.84 -18.66 -11.13
N HIS A 191 -10.62 -18.50 -9.82
CA HIS A 191 -11.67 -18.70 -8.81
C HIS A 191 -12.69 -17.56 -8.79
N ASP A 192 -13.76 -17.73 -8.01
CA ASP A 192 -14.87 -16.78 -7.95
C ASP A 192 -14.42 -15.39 -7.48
N PRO A 193 -14.53 -14.33 -8.29
CA PRO A 193 -14.12 -12.98 -7.90
C PRO A 193 -14.97 -12.38 -6.78
N SER A 194 -16.18 -12.90 -6.49
CA SER A 194 -17.07 -12.34 -5.47
C SER A 194 -16.50 -12.40 -4.05
N GLU A 195 -15.68 -13.40 -3.72
CA GLU A 195 -14.99 -13.48 -2.42
C GLU A 195 -14.00 -12.33 -2.23
N VAL A 196 -13.23 -12.03 -3.29
CA VAL A 196 -12.28 -10.92 -3.29
C VAL A 196 -12.99 -9.56 -3.27
N GLU A 197 -14.18 -9.48 -3.87
CA GLU A 197 -15.02 -8.29 -3.83
C GLU A 197 -15.45 -7.94 -2.40
N ILE A 198 -15.92 -8.94 -1.64
CA ILE A 198 -16.32 -8.75 -0.22
C ILE A 198 -15.13 -8.20 0.58
N LEU A 199 -13.96 -8.83 0.44
CA LEU A 199 -12.75 -8.39 1.14
C LEU A 199 -12.27 -6.99 0.70
N ALA A 200 -12.53 -6.61 -0.56
CA ALA A 200 -12.18 -5.28 -1.06
C ALA A 200 -13.03 -4.17 -0.40
N ARG A 201 -14.26 -4.47 0.03
CA ARG A 201 -15.12 -3.52 0.77
C ARG A 201 -14.65 -3.31 2.20
N ASP A 202 -14.09 -4.34 2.83
CA ASP A 202 -13.54 -4.25 4.19
C ASP A 202 -12.37 -3.26 4.26
N ILE A 203 -11.44 -3.34 3.29
CA ILE A 203 -10.28 -2.44 3.26
C ILE A 203 -10.63 -1.00 2.87
N SER A 204 -11.80 -0.78 2.23
CA SER A 204 -12.28 0.55 1.87
C SER A 204 -13.12 1.21 2.98
N GLY A 205 -13.41 0.48 4.07
CA GLY A 205 -14.24 0.95 5.18
C GLY A 205 -15.72 1.08 4.82
N GLN A 206 -16.20 0.32 3.82
CA GLN A 206 -17.58 0.36 3.32
C GLN A 206 -18.51 -0.68 4.01
N VAL A 207 -18.17 -1.11 5.23
CA VAL A 207 -18.95 -2.09 6.01
C VAL A 207 -19.88 -1.39 7.00
#